data_AF-A0A536V772-F1
#
_entry.id   AF-A0A536V772-F1
#
_cell.length_a   1.000
_cell.length_b   1.000
_cell.length_c   1.000
_cell.angle_alpha   90.00
_cell.angle_beta   90.00
_cell.angle_gamma   90.00
#
_symmetry.space_group_name_H-M   'P 1'
#
loop_
_entity.id
_entity.type
_entity.pdbx_description
1 polymer ?
#
loop_
_entity_poly.entity_id
_entity_poly.type
_entity_poly.pdbx_seq_one_letter_code
_entity_poly.pdbx_strand_id
1 'polypeptide(L)' 'MALMNIALIAHDAKKDDMVILAREFRDFLGRCALVATGTTGGRLHAEVGLDVECVLSGPMGGDLQIGARLAVGGLDAV' A
#
# COMPACT_ATOMS: atom_id res chain seq x y z
N MET A 1 7.48 -9.09 -14.77
CA MET A 1 7.58 -7.66 -14.39
C MET A 1 6.26 -7.27 -13.77
N ALA A 2 6.28 -6.51 -12.68
CA ALA A 2 5.07 -5.95 -12.08
C ALA A 2 4.42 -4.96 -13.06
N LEU A 3 3.09 -4.86 -13.02
CA LEU A 3 2.36 -3.91 -13.87
C LEU A 3 2.66 -2.45 -13.50
N MET A 4 2.66 -2.15 -12.19
CA MET A 4 2.88 -0.83 -11.60
C MET A 4 3.43 -0.99 -10.18
N ASN A 5 4.11 0.05 -9.69
CA ASN A 5 4.53 0.23 -8.31
C ASN A 5 3.53 1.16 -7.60
N ILE A 6 2.72 0.64 -6.69
CA ILE A 6 1.60 1.37 -6.08
C ILE A 6 1.78 1.44 -4.57
N ALA A 7 1.65 2.64 -3.99
CA ALA A 7 1.49 2.79 -2.56
C ALA A 7 0.02 2.74 -2.15
N LEU A 8 -0.28 2.11 -1.01
CA LEU A 8 -1.62 2.07 -0.41
C LEU A 8 -1.55 2.61 1.02
N ILE A 9 -2.20 3.73 1.28
CA ILE A 9 -2.20 4.40 2.59
C ILE A 9 -3.63 4.63 3.06
N ALA A 10 -3.94 4.28 4.31
CA ALA A 10 -5.22 4.57 4.93
C ALA A 10 -5.06 5.09 6.36
N HIS A 11 -5.79 6.15 6.70
CA HIS A 11 -6.02 6.54 8.10
C HIS A 11 -6.80 5.44 8.83
N ASP A 12 -6.72 5.39 10.16
CA ASP A 12 -7.32 4.29 10.96
C ASP A 12 -8.80 4.08 10.66
N ALA A 13 -9.58 5.15 10.61
CA ALA A 13 -11.01 5.12 10.28
C ALA A 13 -11.32 4.69 8.83
N LYS A 14 -10.31 4.53 7.98
CA LYS A 14 -10.43 4.15 6.56
C LYS A 14 -9.78 2.83 6.22
N LYS A 15 -9.21 2.11 7.19
CA LYS A 15 -8.57 0.83 6.93
C LYS A 15 -9.55 -0.26 6.55
N ASP A 16 -10.78 -0.23 7.08
CA ASP A 16 -11.83 -1.16 6.66
C ASP A 16 -12.22 -0.92 5.20
N ASP A 17 -12.45 0.35 4.83
CA ASP A 17 -12.71 0.75 3.43
C ASP A 17 -11.56 0.32 2.50
N MET A 18 -10.31 0.47 2.93
CA MET A 18 -9.13 0.04 2.18
C MET A 18 -9.08 -1.48 1.97
N VAL A 19 -9.41 -2.28 2.99
CA VAL A 19 -9.49 -3.74 2.85
C VAL A 19 -10.61 -4.14 1.89
N ILE A 20 -11.76 -3.46 1.95
CA ILE A 20 -12.88 -3.70 1.03
C ILE A 20 -12.45 -3.41 -0.42
N LEU A 21 -11.87 -2.24 -0.67
CA LEU A 21 -11.35 -1.86 -1.98
C LEU A 21 -10.30 -2.87 -2.48
N ALA A 22 -9.35 -3.24 -1.63
CA ALA A 22 -8.29 -4.17 -2.01
C ALA A 22 -8.81 -5.58 -2.32
N ARG A 23 -9.91 -6.01 -1.69
CA ARG A 23 -10.59 -7.26 -2.05
C ARG A 23 -11.26 -7.17 -3.42
N GLU A 24 -11.94 -6.07 -3.70
CA GLU A 24 -12.59 -5.83 -5.00
C GLU A 24 -11.57 -5.83 -6.14
N PHE A 25 -10.41 -5.21 -5.94
CA PHE A 25 -9.36 -5.09 -6.94
C PHE A 25 -8.21 -6.10 -6.76
N ARG A 26 -8.41 -7.17 -6.00
CA ARG A 26 -7.35 -8.11 -5.61
C ARG A 26 -6.54 -8.62 -6.81
N ASP A 27 -7.21 -9.03 -7.87
CA ASP A 27 -6.55 -9.63 -9.04
C ASP A 27 -5.67 -8.63 -9.80
N PHE A 28 -6.05 -7.35 -9.79
CA PHE A 28 -5.24 -6.28 -10.34
C PHE A 28 -4.07 -5.96 -9.41
N LEU A 29 -4.34 -5.69 -8.15
CA LEU A 29 -3.34 -5.32 -7.14
C LEU A 29 -2.28 -6.42 -6.95
N GLY A 30 -2.67 -7.70 -7.02
CA GLY A 30 -1.77 -8.84 -6.93
C GLY A 30 -0.79 -8.98 -8.10
N ARG A 31 -0.93 -8.16 -9.16
CA ARG A 31 0.01 -8.07 -10.29
C ARG A 31 0.90 -6.82 -10.22
N CYS A 32 0.69 -5.96 -9.22
CA CYS A 32 1.47 -4.77 -8.95
C CYS A 32 2.54 -5.07 -7.87
N ALA A 33 3.58 -4.24 -7.81
CA ALA A 33 4.45 -4.18 -6.65
C ALA A 33 3.82 -3.18 -5.67
N LEU A 34 3.44 -3.66 -4.48
CA LEU A 34 2.69 -2.88 -3.51
C LEU A 34 3.59 -2.45 -2.36
N VAL A 35 3.46 -1.19 -1.94
CA VAL A 35 4.04 -0.67 -0.70
C VAL A 35 2.94 -0.03 0.15
N ALA A 36 3.02 -0.14 1.47
CA ALA A 36 2.06 0.48 2.37
C ALA A 36 2.69 0.88 3.69
N THR A 37 2.08 1.81 4.40
CA THR A 37 2.45 2.12 5.78
C THR A 37 2.04 0.97 6.72
N GLY A 38 2.81 0.77 7.79
CA GLY A 38 2.80 -0.45 8.62
C GLY A 38 1.43 -1.11 8.84
N THR A 39 0.49 -0.44 9.52
CA THR A 39 -0.81 -1.04 9.84
C THR A 39 -1.67 -1.29 8.60
N THR A 40 -1.60 -0.44 7.57
CA THR A 40 -2.34 -0.64 6.32
C THR A 40 -1.82 -1.89 5.60
N GLY A 41 -0.50 -1.99 5.41
CA GLY A 41 0.12 -3.14 4.76
C GLY A 41 -0.10 -4.45 5.50
N GLY A 42 -0.01 -4.42 6.84
CA GLY A 42 -0.30 -5.61 7.67
C GLY A 42 -1.72 -6.14 7.47
N ARG A 43 -2.72 -5.26 7.34
CA ARG A 43 -4.11 -5.66 7.06
C ARG A 43 -4.28 -6.19 5.64
N LEU A 44 -3.67 -5.56 4.64
CA LEU A 44 -3.71 -6.04 3.26
C LEU A 44 -3.10 -7.44 3.13
N HIS A 45 -2.01 -7.70 3.84
CA HIS A 45 -1.42 -9.03 3.89
C HIS A 45 -2.34 -10.03 4.59
N ALA A 46 -2.78 -9.74 5.82
CA ALA A 46 -3.53 -10.68 6.64
C ALA A 46 -4.98 -10.95 6.15
N GLU A 47 -5.65 -9.94 5.60
CA GLU A 47 -7.10 -10.00 5.31
C GLU A 47 -7.43 -10.13 3.82
N VAL A 48 -6.46 -9.84 2.93
CA VAL A 48 -6.64 -9.88 1.46
C VAL A 48 -5.65 -10.85 0.81
N GLY A 49 -4.54 -11.16 1.48
CA GLY A 49 -3.50 -12.05 0.95
C GLY A 49 -2.68 -11.39 -0.16
N LEU A 50 -2.51 -10.06 -0.10
CA LEU A 50 -1.62 -9.33 -1.00
C LEU A 50 -0.19 -9.36 -0.47
N ASP A 51 0.79 -9.43 -1.37
CA ASP A 51 2.19 -9.22 -1.05
C ASP A 51 2.49 -7.72 -1.06
N VAL A 52 2.85 -7.17 0.10
CA VAL A 52 2.96 -5.73 0.31
C VAL A 52 4.22 -5.43 1.13
N GLU A 53 5.09 -4.57 0.62
CA GLU A 53 6.21 -4.03 1.39
C GLU A 53 5.67 -3.06 2.44
N CYS A 54 5.88 -3.36 3.72
CA CYS A 54 5.53 -2.46 4.81
C CYS A 54 6.69 -1.51 5.14
N VAL A 55 6.45 -0.21 4.97
CA VAL A 55 7.31 0.85 5.50
C VAL A 55 6.83 1.28 6.91
N LEU A 56 7.41 2.33 7.48
CA LEU A 56 7.00 2.84 8.79
C LEU A 56 5.51 3.23 8.80
N SER A 57 4.92 3.36 9.99
CA SER A 57 3.63 4.02 10.12
C SER A 57 3.75 5.48 9.68
N GLY A 58 2.67 6.05 9.14
CA GLY A 58 2.64 7.44 8.67
C GLY A 58 3.24 8.44 9.67
N PRO A 59 2.76 8.46 10.94
CA PRO A 59 3.28 9.34 11.99
C PRO A 59 4.77 9.16 12.33
N MET A 60 5.33 7.97 12.06
CA MET A 60 6.74 7.68 12.30
C MET A 60 7.64 7.96 11.09
N GLY A 61 7.08 8.58 10.03
CA GLY A 61 7.81 8.94 8.81
C GLY A 61 7.51 8.07 7.60
N GLY A 62 6.56 7.12 7.69
CA GLY A 62 6.16 6.27 6.57
C GLY A 62 5.64 7.07 5.37
N ASP A 63 4.92 8.15 5.64
CA ASP A 63 4.39 9.03 4.59
C ASP A 63 5.52 9.74 3.83
N LEU A 64 6.60 10.10 4.54
CA LEU A 64 7.80 10.70 3.93
C LEU A 64 8.57 9.67 3.11
N GLN A 65 8.64 8.41 3.55
CA GLN A 65 9.27 7.33 2.77
C GLN A 65 8.53 7.11 1.44
N ILE A 66 7.20 7.08 1.47
CA ILE A 66 6.37 6.95 0.26
C ILE A 66 6.54 8.18 -0.65
N GLY A 67 6.43 9.39 -0.07
CA GLY A 67 6.62 10.64 -0.83
C GLY A 67 7.99 10.73 -1.49
N ALA A 68 9.06 10.32 -0.80
CA ALA A 68 10.41 10.30 -1.36
C ALA A 68 10.52 9.33 -2.56
N ARG A 69 9.92 8.14 -2.46
CA ARG A 69 9.90 7.17 -3.58
C ARG A 69 9.09 7.69 -4.76
N LEU A 70 7.93 8.30 -4.52
CA LEU A 70 7.12 8.92 -5.58
C LEU A 70 7.89 10.03 -6.31
N ALA A 71 8.55 10.92 -5.56
CA ALA A 71 9.27 12.06 -6.12
C ALA A 71 10.43 11.68 -7.07
N VAL A 72 11.00 10.48 -6.91
CA VAL A 72 12.11 9.98 -7.75
C VAL A 72 11.66 8.94 -8.77
N GLY A 73 10.34 8.77 -8.99
CA GLY A 73 9.79 7.82 -9.96
C GLY A 73 9.85 6.36 -9.53
N GLY A 74 10.00 6.10 -8.23
CA GLY A 74 9.95 4.75 -7.65
C GLY A 74 8.54 4.23 -7.42
N LEU A 75 7.52 5.09 -7.56
CA LEU A 75 6.10 4.74 -7.48
C LEU A 75 5.36 5.37 -8.65
N ASP A 76 4.41 4.64 -9.22
CA ASP A 76 3.54 5.08 -10.31
C ASP A 76 2.24 5.70 -9.77
N ALA A 77 1.80 5.30 -8.57
CA ALA A 77 0.60 5.79 -7.90
C ALA A 77 0.68 5.69 -6.36
N VAL A 78 -0.15 6.47 -5.66
CA VAL A 78 -0.37 6.47 -4.20
C VAL A 78 -1.88 6.56 -3.92
#